data_AF-A0A934W9A7-F1
#
_entry.id   AF-A0A934W9A7-F1
#
_cell.length_a   1.000
_cell.length_b   1.000
_cell.length_c   1.000
_cell.angle_alpha   90.00
_cell.angle_beta   90.00
_cell.angle_gamma   90.00
#
_symmetry.space_group_name_H-M   'P 1'
#
loop_
_entity.id
_entity.type
_entity.pdbx_description
1 polymer ?
#
loop_
_entity_poly.entity_id
_entity_poly.type
_entity_poly.pdbx_seq_one_letter_code
_entity_poly.pdbx_strand_id
1 'polypeptide(L)'
;MFIDAVVERCVEQSPVTVMARLALQRALEPAWIDELFERAGGTQYTRELLFSTTVELMSVVAVGLRPSVHAAAKACKDLPVSVQALYDKIRRTDPSLVRALVQQRAVRLQEVLLPMMSDKLPTVPGYRLRIVDGNHLPATEKRLKPLRGFRGAALPGQSLVVYDPELNLVVDLVPCEDGHAQERSLMELA
;
A
#
# COMPACT_ATOMS: atom_id res chain seq x y z
N MET A 1 -16.88 -11.33 28.00
CA MET A 1 -16.45 -10.09 28.72
C MET A 1 -17.27 -8.91 28.21
N PHE A 2 -17.24 -7.75 28.89
CA PHE A 2 -18.01 -6.55 28.47
C PHE A 2 -17.77 -6.16 27.00
N ILE A 3 -16.52 -6.26 26.51
CA ILE A 3 -16.15 -5.94 25.13
C ILE A 3 -16.88 -6.84 24.13
N ASP A 4 -16.91 -8.16 24.38
CA ASP A 4 -17.59 -9.12 23.50
C ASP A 4 -19.07 -8.78 23.36
N ALA A 5 -19.74 -8.47 24.48
CA ALA A 5 -21.16 -8.10 24.47
C ALA A 5 -21.45 -6.79 23.72
N VAL A 6 -20.51 -5.84 23.72
CA VAL A 6 -20.63 -4.59 22.93
C VAL A 6 -20.43 -4.88 21.44
N VAL A 7 -19.41 -5.66 21.08
CA VAL A 7 -19.14 -6.02 19.69
C VAL A 7 -20.29 -6.85 19.12
N GLU A 8 -20.82 -7.80 19.88
CA GLU A 8 -21.94 -8.67 19.48
C GLU A 8 -23.17 -7.85 19.10
N ARG A 9 -23.53 -6.83 19.89
CA ARG A 9 -24.62 -5.89 19.52
C ARG A 9 -24.37 -5.15 18.21
N CYS A 10 -23.12 -4.76 17.93
CA CYS A 10 -22.77 -4.14 16.65
C CYS A 10 -22.83 -5.14 15.49
N VAL A 11 -22.44 -6.39 15.72
CA VAL A 11 -22.50 -7.49 14.75
C VAL A 11 -23.95 -7.82 14.40
N GLU A 12 -24.85 -7.86 15.37
CA GLU A 12 -26.29 -8.09 15.14
C GLU A 12 -26.91 -7.03 14.21
N GLN A 13 -26.47 -5.77 14.31
CA GLN A 13 -27.02 -4.66 13.52
C GLN A 13 -26.33 -4.47 12.18
N SER A 14 -24.99 -4.58 12.11
CA SER A 14 -24.23 -4.31 10.90
C SER A 14 -22.94 -5.14 10.84
N PRO A 15 -23.05 -6.46 10.58
CA PRO A 15 -21.90 -7.36 10.65
C PRO A 15 -20.81 -7.00 9.64
N VAL A 16 -21.21 -6.61 8.41
CA VAL A 16 -20.28 -6.22 7.35
C VAL A 16 -19.48 -4.97 7.72
N THR A 17 -20.10 -3.98 8.35
CA THR A 17 -19.41 -2.75 8.77
C THR A 17 -18.38 -3.05 9.85
N VAL A 18 -18.72 -3.93 10.81
CA VAL A 18 -17.79 -4.37 11.85
C VAL A 18 -16.62 -5.13 11.21
N MET A 19 -16.88 -6.08 10.31
CA MET A 19 -15.85 -6.84 9.61
C MET A 19 -14.92 -5.93 8.79
N ALA A 20 -15.46 -5.01 8.00
CA ALA A 20 -14.67 -4.08 7.20
C ALA A 20 -13.80 -3.17 8.07
N ARG A 21 -14.35 -2.63 9.18
CA ARG A 21 -13.60 -1.79 10.11
C ARG A 21 -12.46 -2.56 10.76
N LEU A 22 -12.72 -3.75 11.28
CA LEU A 22 -11.69 -4.58 11.93
C LEU A 22 -10.62 -5.02 10.93
N ALA A 23 -11.00 -5.39 9.71
CA ALA A 23 -10.06 -5.75 8.65
C ALA A 23 -9.15 -4.56 8.30
N LEU A 24 -9.71 -3.36 8.12
CA LEU A 24 -8.93 -2.15 7.84
C LEU A 24 -8.02 -1.77 9.02
N GLN A 25 -8.51 -1.88 10.26
CA GLN A 25 -7.69 -1.64 11.47
C GLN A 25 -6.53 -2.62 11.58
N ARG A 26 -6.76 -3.90 11.29
CA ARG A 26 -5.69 -4.92 11.26
C ARG A 26 -4.70 -4.63 10.13
N ALA A 27 -5.18 -4.27 8.95
CA ALA A 27 -4.35 -4.04 7.76
C ALA A 27 -3.49 -2.76 7.84
N LEU A 28 -4.00 -1.73 8.52
CA LEU A 28 -3.43 -0.39 8.59
C LEU A 28 -3.11 0.04 10.03
N GLU A 29 -2.82 -0.90 10.93
CA GLU A 29 -2.46 -0.59 12.31
C GLU A 29 -1.20 0.31 12.34
N PRO A 30 -1.28 1.53 12.93
CA PRO A 30 -0.17 2.48 12.91
C PRO A 30 1.12 1.94 13.53
N ALA A 31 1.02 1.33 14.73
CA ALA A 31 2.17 0.79 15.43
C ALA A 31 2.92 -0.26 14.59
N TRP A 32 2.17 -1.17 13.94
CA TRP A 32 2.76 -2.18 13.06
C TRP A 32 3.42 -1.56 11.81
N ILE A 33 2.80 -0.51 11.22
CA ILE A 33 3.38 0.20 10.07
C ILE A 33 4.71 0.87 10.47
N ASP A 34 4.75 1.52 11.63
CA ASP A 34 5.96 2.19 12.11
C ASP A 34 7.05 1.17 12.49
N GLU A 35 6.70 0.06 13.12
CA GLU A 35 7.65 -1.04 13.35
C GLU A 35 8.20 -1.63 12.04
N LEU A 36 7.36 -1.76 11.01
CA LEU A 36 7.82 -2.17 9.69
C LEU A 36 8.82 -1.16 9.12
N PHE A 37 8.53 0.14 9.27
CA PHE A 37 9.44 1.20 8.84
C PHE A 37 10.80 1.10 9.53
N GLU A 38 10.84 0.87 10.85
CA GLU A 38 12.11 0.71 11.57
C GLU A 38 12.92 -0.51 11.08
N ARG A 39 12.25 -1.59 10.64
CA ARG A 39 12.93 -2.78 10.10
C ARG A 39 13.37 -2.67 8.64
N ALA A 40 12.57 -2.02 7.80
CA ALA A 40 12.71 -2.01 6.34
C ALA A 40 13.05 -0.63 5.74
N GLY A 41 13.12 0.42 6.55
CA GLY A 41 13.30 1.80 6.11
C GLY A 41 14.72 2.13 5.60
N GLY A 42 15.70 1.25 5.84
CA GLY A 42 17.07 1.43 5.40
C GLY A 42 17.70 2.69 6.01
N THR A 43 18.12 3.64 5.17
CA THR A 43 18.70 4.92 5.61
C THR A 43 17.66 6.02 5.86
N GLN A 44 16.37 5.74 5.65
CA GLN A 44 15.31 6.69 5.94
C GLN A 44 15.14 6.81 7.46
N TYR A 45 14.78 8.00 7.93
CA TYR A 45 14.62 8.25 9.37
C TYR A 45 13.19 8.63 9.74
N THR A 46 12.81 8.31 10.97
CA THR A 46 11.63 8.84 11.65
C THR A 46 12.07 9.96 12.59
N ARG A 47 11.40 11.12 12.54
CA ARG A 47 11.53 12.18 13.56
C ARG A 47 10.14 12.52 14.07
N GLU A 48 9.61 13.69 13.73
CA GLU A 48 8.28 14.12 14.14
C GLU A 48 7.17 13.51 13.26
N LEU A 49 7.48 13.21 11.99
CA LEU A 49 6.52 12.57 11.06
C LEU A 49 6.73 11.06 11.02
N LEU A 50 5.75 10.32 11.56
CA LEU A 50 5.68 8.87 11.49
C LEU A 50 5.35 8.38 10.08
N PHE A 51 5.76 7.14 9.78
CA PHE A 51 5.46 6.54 8.48
C PHE A 51 3.97 6.17 8.39
N SER A 52 3.39 5.70 9.49
CA SER A 52 1.95 5.45 9.63
C SER A 52 1.10 6.67 9.29
N THR A 53 1.49 7.87 9.73
CA THR A 53 0.83 9.13 9.36
C THR A 53 0.90 9.38 7.85
N THR A 54 2.04 9.10 7.23
CA THR A 54 2.19 9.23 5.77
C THR A 54 1.27 8.25 5.03
N VAL A 55 1.21 7.00 5.48
CA VAL A 55 0.32 5.96 4.93
C VAL A 55 -1.15 6.35 5.11
N GLU A 56 -1.54 6.89 6.26
CA GLU A 56 -2.91 7.35 6.52
C GLU A 56 -3.33 8.48 5.56
N LEU A 57 -2.48 9.51 5.42
CA LEU A 57 -2.73 10.62 4.50
C LEU A 57 -2.80 10.15 3.04
N MET A 58 -1.95 9.20 2.64
CA MET A 58 -2.04 8.61 1.30
C MET A 58 -3.30 7.75 1.13
N SER A 59 -3.74 7.04 2.17
CA SER A 59 -4.91 6.17 2.12
C SER A 59 -6.19 6.95 1.84
N VAL A 60 -6.40 8.09 2.53
CA VAL A 60 -7.60 8.93 2.30
C VAL A 60 -7.62 9.56 0.91
N VAL A 61 -6.45 9.74 0.28
CA VAL A 61 -6.35 10.18 -1.11
C VAL A 61 -6.63 9.02 -2.06
N ALA A 62 -6.05 7.85 -1.82
CA ALA A 62 -6.22 6.66 -2.65
C ALA A 62 -7.68 6.21 -2.73
N VAL A 63 -8.44 6.30 -1.64
CA VAL A 63 -9.88 5.98 -1.61
C VAL A 63 -10.79 7.14 -2.06
N GLY A 64 -10.23 8.27 -2.50
CA GLY A 64 -10.99 9.40 -3.03
C GLY A 64 -11.68 10.29 -1.98
N LEU A 65 -11.43 10.08 -0.68
CA LEU A 65 -11.99 10.93 0.39
C LEU A 65 -11.37 12.34 0.39
N ARG A 66 -10.16 12.48 -0.16
CA ARG A 66 -9.48 13.76 -0.37
C ARG A 66 -8.91 13.81 -1.80
N PRO A 67 -8.99 14.96 -2.48
CA PRO A 67 -8.54 15.06 -3.88
C PRO A 67 -7.02 15.12 -4.04
N SER A 68 -6.26 15.33 -2.95
CA SER A 68 -4.80 15.41 -2.98
C SER A 68 -4.19 15.24 -1.59
N VAL A 69 -2.89 14.91 -1.55
CA VAL A 69 -2.10 14.86 -0.30
C VAL A 69 -2.12 16.22 0.41
N HIS A 70 -2.06 17.33 -0.34
CA HIS A 70 -2.19 18.67 0.23
C HIS A 70 -3.52 18.89 0.94
N ALA A 71 -4.63 18.46 0.32
CA ALA A 71 -5.95 18.55 0.93
C ALA A 71 -6.09 17.64 2.17
N ALA A 72 -5.48 16.45 2.14
CA ALA A 72 -5.42 15.57 3.29
C ALA A 72 -4.61 16.19 4.44
N ALA A 73 -3.43 16.74 4.15
CA ALA A 73 -2.57 17.40 5.13
C ALA A 73 -3.26 18.61 5.77
N LYS A 74 -3.94 19.46 4.99
CA LYS A 74 -4.72 20.60 5.52
C LYS A 74 -5.88 20.18 6.43
N ALA A 75 -6.46 19.00 6.19
CA ALA A 75 -7.56 18.49 7.00
C ALA A 75 -7.08 17.79 8.28
N CYS A 76 -5.81 17.41 8.35
CA CYS A 76 -5.17 16.83 9.53
C CYS A 76 -4.83 17.95 10.52
N LYS A 77 -5.57 18.04 11.63
CA LYS A 77 -5.40 19.11 12.62
C LYS A 77 -4.08 19.02 13.38
N ASP A 78 -3.62 17.81 13.63
CA ASP A 78 -2.49 17.52 14.51
C ASP A 78 -1.25 17.04 13.73
N LEU A 79 -1.10 17.48 12.47
CA LEU A 79 0.10 17.17 11.69
C LEU A 79 1.30 17.91 12.30
N PRO A 80 2.33 17.19 12.79
CA PRO A 80 3.42 17.81 13.55
C PRO A 80 4.44 18.55 12.68
N VAL A 81 4.35 18.39 11.36
CA VAL A 81 5.32 18.93 10.40
C VAL A 81 4.65 19.81 9.34
N SER A 82 5.45 20.62 8.67
CA SER A 82 4.97 21.41 7.53
C SER A 82 4.57 20.50 6.35
N VAL A 83 3.67 21.02 5.49
CA VAL A 83 3.30 20.36 4.23
C VAL A 83 4.54 20.08 3.37
N GLN A 84 5.52 20.99 3.37
CA GLN A 84 6.77 20.79 2.63
C GLN A 84 7.55 19.58 3.16
N ALA A 85 7.71 19.45 4.48
CA ALA A 85 8.39 18.31 5.09
C ALA A 85 7.66 16.98 4.82
N LEU A 86 6.32 17.00 4.78
CA LEU A 86 5.52 15.85 4.36
C LEU A 86 5.84 15.42 2.92
N TYR A 87 5.84 16.36 1.96
CA TYR A 87 6.19 16.04 0.58
C TYR A 87 7.63 15.56 0.44
N ASP A 88 8.57 16.13 1.19
CA ASP A 88 9.96 15.69 1.21
C ASP A 88 10.11 14.26 1.76
N LYS A 89 9.32 13.89 2.78
CA LYS A 89 9.26 12.51 3.30
C LYS A 89 8.67 11.55 2.26
N ILE A 90 7.51 11.88 1.67
CA ILE A 90 6.87 11.04 0.64
C ILE A 90 7.82 10.81 -0.53
N ARG A 91 8.45 11.87 -1.03
CA ARG A 91 9.38 11.81 -2.17
C ARG A 91 10.59 10.89 -1.93
N ARG A 92 11.00 10.71 -0.68
CA ARG A 92 12.15 9.88 -0.30
C ARG A 92 11.74 8.49 0.20
N THR A 93 10.48 8.10 -0.01
CA THR A 93 10.02 6.75 0.34
C THR A 93 10.72 5.75 -0.56
N ASP A 94 11.52 4.88 0.03
CA ASP A 94 12.25 3.86 -0.71
C ASP A 94 11.28 2.84 -1.34
N PRO A 95 11.43 2.48 -2.62
CA PRO A 95 10.62 1.47 -3.28
C PRO A 95 10.58 0.13 -2.52
N SER A 96 11.70 -0.30 -1.94
CA SER A 96 11.77 -1.55 -1.17
C SER A 96 10.88 -1.54 0.08
N LEU A 97 10.72 -0.39 0.72
CA LEU A 97 9.82 -0.21 1.87
C LEU A 97 8.35 -0.36 1.43
N VAL A 98 7.99 0.17 0.25
CA VAL A 98 6.63 0.04 -0.30
C VAL A 98 6.33 -1.43 -0.62
N ARG A 99 7.29 -2.15 -1.24
CA ARG A 99 7.19 -3.59 -1.47
C ARG A 99 7.01 -4.36 -0.15
N ALA A 100 7.85 -4.07 0.84
CA ALA A 100 7.77 -4.70 2.15
C ALA A 100 6.41 -4.45 2.82
N LEU A 101 5.84 -3.25 2.69
CA LEU A 101 4.50 -2.94 3.20
C LEU A 101 3.42 -3.83 2.60
N VAL A 102 3.48 -4.10 1.29
CA VAL A 102 2.52 -4.98 0.61
C VAL A 102 2.72 -6.43 1.04
N GLN A 103 3.95 -6.95 0.96
CA GLN A 103 4.26 -8.34 1.32
C GLN A 103 3.89 -8.66 2.77
N GLN A 104 4.32 -7.81 3.71
CA GLN A 104 4.10 -8.04 5.14
C GLN A 104 2.62 -7.87 5.52
N ARG A 105 1.89 -6.97 4.84
CA ARG A 105 0.43 -6.87 5.01
C ARG A 105 -0.27 -8.13 4.52
N ALA A 106 0.15 -8.68 3.39
CA ALA A 106 -0.43 -9.91 2.85
C ALA A 106 -0.27 -11.08 3.82
N VAL A 107 0.92 -11.26 4.39
CA VAL A 107 1.17 -12.27 5.45
C VAL A 107 0.24 -12.06 6.64
N ARG A 108 0.16 -10.82 7.13
CA ARG A 108 -0.66 -10.46 8.28
C ARG A 108 -2.16 -10.68 8.07
N LEU A 109 -2.66 -10.49 6.85
CA LEU A 109 -4.06 -10.75 6.48
C LEU A 109 -4.31 -12.23 6.20
N GLN A 110 -3.31 -12.96 5.69
CA GLN A 110 -3.41 -14.39 5.46
C GLN A 110 -3.71 -15.17 6.75
N GLU A 111 -3.15 -14.76 7.90
CA GLU A 111 -3.47 -15.35 9.21
C GLU A 111 -4.98 -15.33 9.54
N VAL A 112 -5.68 -14.30 9.09
CA VAL A 112 -7.12 -14.13 9.32
C VAL A 112 -7.93 -14.87 8.25
N LEU A 113 -7.45 -14.89 7.01
CA LEU A 113 -8.16 -15.47 5.88
C LEU A 113 -8.08 -16.99 5.84
N LEU A 114 -6.93 -17.60 6.14
CA LEU A 114 -6.75 -19.05 6.02
C LEU A 114 -7.81 -19.87 6.80
N PRO A 115 -8.14 -19.54 8.06
CA PRO A 115 -9.20 -20.26 8.79
C PRO A 115 -10.59 -20.14 8.17
N MET A 116 -10.83 -19.11 7.34
CA MET A 116 -12.10 -18.88 6.64
C MET A 116 -12.13 -19.57 5.26
N MET A 117 -11.00 -20.14 4.81
CA MET A 117 -10.80 -20.67 3.46
C MET A 117 -10.56 -22.18 3.44
N SER A 118 -10.78 -22.86 4.56
CA SER A 118 -10.47 -24.27 4.84
C SER A 118 -10.91 -25.27 3.77
N ASP A 119 -11.99 -24.96 3.05
CA ASP A 119 -12.63 -25.88 2.09
C ASP A 119 -12.35 -25.52 0.62
N LYS A 120 -11.47 -24.56 0.34
CA LYS A 120 -11.15 -24.19 -1.04
C LYS A 120 -10.14 -25.15 -1.65
N LEU A 121 -10.54 -25.78 -2.76
CA LEU A 121 -9.63 -26.52 -3.62
C LEU A 121 -8.66 -25.54 -4.33
N PRO A 122 -7.41 -25.95 -4.58
CA PRO A 122 -6.47 -25.15 -5.35
C PRO A 122 -7.00 -24.92 -6.76
N THR A 123 -6.77 -23.72 -7.30
CA THR A 123 -7.27 -23.37 -8.65
C THR A 123 -6.62 -24.26 -9.71
N VAL A 124 -5.32 -24.54 -9.54
CA VAL A 124 -4.55 -25.43 -10.40
C VAL A 124 -3.85 -26.47 -9.51
N PRO A 125 -4.24 -27.75 -9.57
CA PRO A 125 -3.62 -28.79 -8.74
C PRO A 125 -2.09 -28.84 -8.92
N GLY A 126 -1.35 -28.82 -7.81
CA GLY A 126 0.12 -28.88 -7.81
C GLY A 126 0.84 -27.56 -8.10
N TYR A 127 0.11 -26.47 -8.38
CA TYR A 127 0.69 -25.16 -8.67
C TYR A 127 0.08 -24.09 -7.77
N ARG A 128 0.90 -23.09 -7.40
CA ARG A 128 0.40 -21.87 -6.78
C ARG A 128 0.15 -20.84 -7.88
N LEU A 129 -1.11 -20.53 -8.13
CA LEU A 129 -1.47 -19.54 -9.14
C LEU A 129 -1.09 -18.12 -8.68
N ARG A 130 -0.52 -17.35 -9.61
CA ARG A 130 -0.20 -15.93 -9.48
C ARG A 130 -0.65 -15.20 -10.72
N ILE A 131 -1.36 -14.09 -10.53
CA ILE A 131 -1.69 -13.16 -11.60
C ILE A 131 -0.75 -11.98 -11.43
N VAL A 132 -0.08 -11.61 -12.53
CA VAL A 132 0.89 -10.53 -12.55
C VAL A 132 0.40 -9.49 -13.54
N ASP A 133 0.32 -8.23 -13.11
CA ASP A 133 -0.12 -7.12 -13.94
C ASP A 133 0.79 -5.90 -13.77
N GLY A 134 1.07 -5.22 -14.87
CA GLY A 134 1.94 -4.06 -14.93
C GLY A 134 1.14 -2.77 -14.92
N ASN A 135 1.60 -1.79 -14.14
CA ASN A 135 1.00 -0.46 -14.12
C ASN A 135 2.08 0.63 -14.22
N HIS A 136 2.04 1.40 -15.30
CA HIS A 136 2.83 2.62 -15.41
C HIS A 136 2.24 3.71 -14.53
N LEU A 137 3.10 4.38 -13.77
CA LEU A 137 2.69 5.56 -13.03
C LEU A 137 2.27 6.67 -14.01
N PRO A 138 1.28 7.51 -13.63
CA PRO A 138 0.83 8.60 -14.49
C PRO A 138 1.97 9.48 -14.98
N ALA A 139 1.86 9.90 -16.24
CA ALA A 139 2.80 10.81 -16.88
C ALA A 139 3.07 12.05 -16.01
N THR A 140 4.35 12.44 -15.93
CA THR A 140 4.78 13.65 -15.22
C THR A 140 5.16 14.78 -16.17
N GLU A 141 5.33 15.97 -15.61
CA GLU A 141 5.80 17.15 -16.33
C GLU A 141 7.20 16.93 -16.95
N LYS A 142 7.40 17.43 -18.17
CA LYS A 142 8.68 17.40 -18.90
C LYS A 142 9.67 18.45 -18.38
N ARG A 143 10.06 18.33 -17.10
CA ARG A 143 10.95 19.30 -16.42
C ARG A 143 12.38 19.27 -16.97
N LEU A 144 12.84 18.11 -17.46
CA LEU A 144 14.17 17.95 -18.05
C LEU A 144 14.21 18.57 -19.46
N LYS A 145 15.23 19.39 -19.74
CA LYS A 145 15.42 20.05 -21.05
C LYS A 145 15.32 19.07 -22.24
N PRO A 146 15.94 17.87 -22.22
CA PRO A 146 15.85 16.91 -23.33
C PRO A 146 14.42 16.46 -23.66
N LEU A 147 13.50 16.48 -22.71
CA LEU A 147 12.14 15.99 -22.90
C LEU A 147 11.20 17.03 -23.55
N ARG A 148 11.58 18.31 -23.62
CA ARG A 148 10.70 19.41 -24.08
C ARG A 148 10.28 19.30 -25.55
N GLY A 149 11.13 18.70 -26.40
CA GLY A 149 10.84 18.47 -27.83
C GLY A 149 10.31 17.06 -28.14
N PHE A 150 10.27 16.18 -27.15
CA PHE A 150 9.79 14.82 -27.32
C PHE A 150 8.25 14.79 -27.26
N ARG A 151 7.59 14.02 -28.15
CA ARG A 151 6.12 13.93 -28.15
C ARG A 151 5.56 13.09 -27.00
N GLY A 152 6.24 12.01 -26.62
CA GLY A 152 5.78 11.10 -25.56
C GLY A 152 5.83 11.71 -24.15
N ALA A 153 5.26 11.02 -23.17
CA ALA A 153 5.23 11.44 -21.77
C ALA A 153 6.52 11.10 -21.01
N ALA A 154 6.82 11.81 -19.93
CA ALA A 154 7.84 11.41 -18.97
C ALA A 154 7.24 10.35 -18.04
N LEU A 155 7.71 9.09 -18.15
CA LEU A 155 7.25 7.98 -17.32
C LEU A 155 8.10 7.95 -16.04
N PRO A 156 7.54 8.29 -14.88
CA PRO A 156 8.31 8.44 -13.64
C PRO A 156 8.65 7.10 -12.97
N GLY A 157 8.10 6.00 -13.48
CA GLY A 157 8.23 4.67 -12.92
C GLY A 157 7.07 3.77 -13.33
N GLN A 158 7.16 2.52 -12.90
CA GLN A 158 6.13 1.50 -13.07
C GLN A 158 6.12 0.57 -11.87
N SER A 159 5.08 -0.23 -11.77
CA SER A 159 4.95 -1.26 -10.76
C SER A 159 4.42 -2.55 -11.36
N LEU A 160 4.99 -3.67 -10.95
CA LEU A 160 4.46 -4.99 -11.24
C LEU A 160 3.74 -5.50 -10.00
N VAL A 161 2.43 -5.75 -10.10
CA VAL A 161 1.58 -6.17 -8.99
C VAL A 161 1.36 -7.67 -9.08
N VAL A 162 1.56 -8.38 -7.96
CA VAL A 162 1.35 -9.83 -7.88
C VAL A 162 0.11 -10.10 -7.03
N TYR A 163 -0.90 -10.69 -7.65
CA TYR A 163 -2.17 -11.05 -7.05
C TYR A 163 -2.29 -12.57 -6.87
N ASP A 164 -2.71 -12.99 -5.68
CA ASP A 164 -3.02 -14.36 -5.29
C ASP A 164 -4.55 -14.54 -5.33
N PRO A 165 -5.10 -15.21 -6.37
CA PRO A 165 -6.54 -15.42 -6.48
C PRO A 165 -7.10 -16.38 -5.43
N GLU A 166 -6.27 -17.24 -4.86
CA GLU A 166 -6.72 -18.18 -3.83
C GLU A 166 -6.97 -17.46 -2.52
N LEU A 167 -6.07 -16.54 -2.15
CA LEU A 167 -6.21 -15.65 -0.99
C LEU A 167 -7.08 -14.41 -1.28
N ASN A 168 -7.33 -14.10 -2.55
CA ASN A 168 -7.93 -12.85 -2.99
C ASN A 168 -7.18 -11.61 -2.45
N LEU A 169 -5.85 -11.64 -2.52
CA LEU A 169 -4.97 -10.59 -2.01
C LEU A 169 -3.90 -10.21 -3.03
N VAL A 170 -3.52 -8.94 -3.05
CA VAL A 170 -2.21 -8.54 -3.58
C VAL A 170 -1.15 -8.98 -2.57
N VAL A 171 -0.25 -9.85 -3.01
CA VAL A 171 0.76 -10.50 -2.16
C VAL A 171 2.15 -9.95 -2.36
N ASP A 172 2.40 -9.29 -3.49
CA ASP A 172 3.66 -8.62 -3.76
C ASP A 172 3.47 -7.43 -4.70
N LEU A 173 4.46 -6.55 -4.68
CA LEU A 173 4.59 -5.38 -5.53
C LEU A 173 6.07 -5.20 -5.86
N VAL A 174 6.45 -5.25 -7.13
CA VAL A 174 7.79 -4.85 -7.58
C VAL A 174 7.73 -3.43 -8.12
N PRO A 175 8.08 -2.41 -7.32
CA PRO A 175 8.20 -1.05 -7.81
C PRO A 175 9.50 -0.88 -8.61
N CYS A 176 9.43 -0.12 -9.70
CA CYS A 176 10.56 0.20 -10.56
C CYS A 176 10.55 1.69 -10.91
N GLU A 177 11.61 2.39 -10.54
CA GLU A 177 11.78 3.82 -10.84
C GLU A 177 12.09 4.05 -12.33
N ASP A 178 12.60 3.04 -13.05
CA ASP A 178 12.73 3.09 -14.50
C ASP A 178 11.38 2.75 -15.17
N GLY A 179 10.64 3.79 -15.55
CA GLY A 179 9.36 3.65 -16.26
C GLY A 179 9.48 3.12 -17.69
N HIS A 180 10.70 2.95 -18.22
CA HIS A 180 10.97 2.37 -19.53
C HIS A 180 11.52 0.95 -19.47
N ALA A 181 11.84 0.44 -18.28
CA ALA A 181 12.24 -0.95 -18.09
C ALA A 181 11.16 -1.90 -18.64
N GLN A 182 11.58 -3.02 -19.20
CA GLN A 182 10.63 -4.00 -19.73
C GLN A 182 10.13 -4.90 -18.59
N GLU A 183 8.82 -5.13 -18.49
CA GLU A 183 8.17 -5.83 -17.36
C GLU A 183 8.77 -7.21 -17.04
N ARG A 184 9.24 -7.96 -18.04
CA ARG A 184 9.92 -9.26 -17.86
C ARG A 184 11.18 -9.14 -17.02
N SER A 185 11.92 -8.03 -17.12
CA SER A 185 13.08 -7.80 -16.25
C SER A 185 12.67 -7.62 -14.78
N LEU A 186 11.43 -7.19 -14.53
CA LEU A 186 10.86 -7.07 -13.19
C LEU A 186 10.26 -8.39 -12.70
N MET A 187 9.81 -9.26 -13.61
CA MET A 187 9.28 -10.59 -13.25
C MET A 187 10.32 -11.47 -12.56
N GLU A 188 11.61 -11.33 -12.89
CA GLU A 188 12.68 -12.07 -12.19
C GLU A 188 12.81 -11.68 -10.71
N LEU A 189 12.28 -10.51 -10.34
CA LEU A 189 12.28 -9.97 -8.99
C LEU A 189 10.98 -10.25 -8.25
N ALA A 190 9.93 -10.76 -8.91
CA ALA A 190 8.59 -10.95 -8.37
C ALA A 190 8.39 -12.37 -7.80
#